data_AF-A0AA35TZT6-F1
#
_entry.id   AF-A0AA35TZT6-F1
#
_cell.length_a   1.000
_cell.length_b   1.000
_cell.length_c   1.000
_cell.angle_alpha   90.00
_cell.angle_beta   90.00
_cell.angle_gamma   90.00
#
_symmetry.space_group_name_H-M   'P 1'
#
loop_
_entity.id
_entity.type
_entity.pdbx_description
1 polymer ?
#
loop_
_entity_poly.entity_id
_entity_poly.type
_entity_poly.pdbx_seq_one_letter_code
_entity_poly.pdbx_strand_id
1 'polypeptide(L)'
;MATDSTVTVEDIEVFADNLNPQAAAEAFKKHGALVVRGLMKPYIDEIHRDIEAAAAESIASLDSVEKIVEGWRTPNGTLFLPAPSGYSRDKQIMVLAINYFTSAAFFRSALDERALDIVEAVLGQNVEVYGNGQCLYKEPVGGHPKHLHQDSAYFEHRYEGPVGF
;
A
#
# COMPACT_ATOMS: atom_id res chain seq x y z
N MET A 1 6.34 -23.22 30.00
CA MET A 1 5.48 -23.09 28.80
C MET A 1 5.04 -21.65 28.75
N ALA A 2 5.56 -20.87 27.81
CA ALA A 2 4.99 -19.54 27.56
C ALA A 2 3.62 -19.79 26.92
N THR A 3 2.57 -19.27 27.55
CA THR A 3 1.25 -19.18 26.92
C THR A 3 1.43 -18.29 25.71
N ASP A 4 1.22 -18.84 24.52
CA ASP A 4 1.10 -18.06 23.28
C ASP A 4 -0.09 -17.11 23.48
N SER A 5 0.16 -15.89 23.93
CA SER A 5 -0.89 -14.90 24.09
C SER A 5 -1.28 -14.47 22.68
N THR A 6 -2.45 -14.90 22.23
CA THR A 6 -3.04 -14.44 20.98
C THR A 6 -3.02 -12.91 20.95
N VAL A 7 -2.29 -12.32 20.00
CA VAL A 7 -2.28 -10.87 19.79
C VAL A 7 -3.62 -10.49 19.17
N THR A 8 -4.30 -9.54 19.81
CA THR A 8 -5.58 -8.98 19.37
C THR A 8 -5.35 -7.66 18.62
N VAL A 9 -6.38 -7.13 17.95
CA VAL A 9 -6.26 -5.83 17.28
C VAL A 9 -6.09 -4.72 18.31
N GLU A 10 -6.75 -4.87 19.45
CA GLU A 10 -6.69 -3.97 20.61
C GLU A 10 -5.27 -3.85 21.17
N ASP A 11 -4.43 -4.88 21.01
CA ASP A 11 -3.02 -4.86 21.42
C ASP A 11 -2.12 -4.02 20.49
N ILE A 12 -2.57 -3.75 19.26
CA ILE A 12 -1.79 -3.07 18.22
C ILE A 12 -2.49 -1.84 17.63
N GLU A 13 -3.63 -1.42 18.16
CA GLU A 13 -4.36 -0.26 17.65
C GLU A 13 -4.11 1.02 18.45
N VAL A 14 -4.04 2.13 17.73
CA VAL A 14 -4.06 3.49 18.26
C VAL A 14 -5.01 4.34 17.44
N PHE A 15 -5.39 5.52 17.94
CA PHE A 15 -6.37 6.40 17.30
C PHE A 15 -5.73 7.72 16.92
N ALA A 16 -5.96 8.18 15.69
CA ALA A 16 -5.36 9.40 15.15
C ALA A 16 -5.81 10.68 15.90
N ASP A 17 -7.01 10.68 16.49
CA ASP A 17 -7.55 11.85 17.19
C ASP A 17 -6.87 12.10 18.56
N ASN A 18 -6.24 11.07 19.14
CA ASN A 18 -5.53 11.13 20.43
C ASN A 18 -4.18 10.38 20.32
N LEU A 19 -3.45 10.63 19.24
CA LEU A 19 -2.25 9.89 18.93
C LEU A 19 -1.13 10.17 19.95
N ASN A 20 -0.54 9.11 20.49
CA ASN A 20 0.74 9.15 21.19
C ASN A 20 1.78 8.39 20.33
N PRO A 21 2.69 9.10 19.65
CA PRO A 21 3.67 8.47 18.77
C PRO A 21 4.60 7.47 19.47
N GLN A 22 4.96 7.72 20.73
CA GLN A 22 5.82 6.81 21.49
C GLN A 22 5.09 5.50 21.83
N ALA A 23 3.84 5.58 22.27
CA ALA A 23 3.03 4.37 22.51
C ALA A 23 2.81 3.56 21.22
N ALA A 24 2.58 4.24 20.09
CA ALA A 24 2.48 3.61 18.78
C ALA A 24 3.78 2.89 18.39
N ALA A 25 4.94 3.54 18.61
CA ALA A 25 6.24 2.95 18.33
C ALA A 25 6.56 1.76 19.25
N GLU A 26 6.16 1.80 20.53
CA GLU A 26 6.29 0.68 21.46
C GLU A 26 5.46 -0.53 21.03
N ALA A 27 4.20 -0.31 20.63
CA ALA A 27 3.34 -1.37 20.10
C ALA A 27 3.95 -2.00 18.84
N PHE A 28 4.43 -1.18 17.90
CA PHE A 28 5.11 -1.66 16.70
C PHE A 28 6.37 -2.46 17.03
N LYS A 29 7.23 -1.97 17.92
CA LYS A 29 8.48 -2.67 18.31
C LYS A 29 8.20 -4.00 19.01
N LYS A 30 7.11 -4.10 19.77
CA LYS A 30 6.72 -5.32 20.48
C LYS A 30 6.08 -6.36 19.56
N HIS A 31 5.22 -5.93 18.63
CA HIS A 31 4.37 -6.85 17.86
C HIS A 31 4.74 -6.95 16.37
N GLY A 32 5.61 -6.08 15.86
CA GLY A 32 5.97 -5.98 14.44
C GLY A 32 4.86 -5.39 13.56
N ALA A 33 3.77 -4.89 14.15
CA ALA A 33 2.61 -4.34 13.47
C ALA A 33 1.93 -3.25 14.30
N LEU A 34 1.23 -2.33 13.62
CA LEU A 34 0.47 -1.24 14.21
C LEU A 34 -0.74 -0.91 13.32
N VAL A 35 -1.89 -0.62 13.93
CA VAL A 35 -3.10 -0.14 13.26
C VAL A 35 -3.43 1.26 13.77
N VAL A 36 -3.47 2.26 12.88
CA VAL A 36 -3.83 3.64 13.26
C VAL A 36 -5.22 3.95 12.74
N ARG A 37 -6.21 3.96 13.64
CA ARG A 37 -7.59 4.23 13.28
C ARG A 37 -7.81 5.71 13.02
N GLY A 38 -8.48 6.01 11.91
CA GLY A 38 -8.91 7.36 11.57
C GLY A 38 -7.85 8.22 10.87
N LEU A 39 -6.62 7.74 10.69
CA LEU A 39 -5.53 8.52 10.08
C LEU A 39 -5.89 9.04 8.68
N MET A 40 -6.52 8.19 7.87
CA MET A 40 -6.87 8.49 6.49
C MET A 40 -8.16 9.29 6.29
N LYS A 41 -8.93 9.55 7.37
CA LYS A 41 -10.24 10.24 7.27
C LYS A 41 -10.17 11.55 6.47
N PRO A 42 -9.15 12.41 6.61
CA PRO A 42 -9.10 13.67 5.87
C PRO A 42 -8.91 13.51 4.34
N TYR A 43 -8.43 12.36 3.87
CA TYR A 43 -8.02 12.17 2.48
C TYR A 43 -8.89 11.16 1.71
N ILE A 44 -9.64 10.32 2.43
CA ILE A 44 -10.27 9.14 1.85
C ILE A 44 -11.26 9.45 0.72
N ASP A 45 -12.05 10.52 0.85
CA ASP A 45 -13.05 10.88 -0.16
C ASP A 45 -12.39 11.34 -1.47
N GLU A 46 -11.32 12.12 -1.37
CA GLU A 46 -10.55 12.56 -2.54
C GLU A 46 -9.80 11.39 -3.19
N ILE A 47 -9.12 10.57 -2.38
CA ILE A 47 -8.40 9.37 -2.88
C ILE A 47 -9.38 8.41 -3.56
N HIS A 48 -10.55 8.18 -2.98
CA HIS A 48 -11.56 7.30 -3.57
C HIS A 48 -12.04 7.83 -4.92
N ARG A 49 -12.32 9.14 -5.03
CA ARG A 49 -12.68 9.75 -6.31
C ARG A 49 -11.58 9.60 -7.36
N ASP A 50 -10.33 9.83 -6.97
CA ASP A 50 -9.18 9.70 -7.88
C ASP A 50 -9.01 8.24 -8.35
N ILE A 51 -9.17 7.28 -7.45
CA ILE A 51 -9.16 5.84 -7.74
C ILE A 51 -10.25 5.48 -8.76
N GLU A 52 -11.49 5.89 -8.53
CA GLU A 52 -12.60 5.55 -9.42
C GLU A 52 -12.45 6.20 -10.81
N ALA A 53 -11.94 7.43 -10.87
CA ALA A 53 -11.62 8.09 -12.14
C ALA A 53 -10.52 7.36 -12.91
N ALA A 54 -9.42 7.02 -12.25
CA ALA A 54 -8.31 6.29 -12.87
C ALA A 54 -8.73 4.89 -13.32
N ALA A 55 -9.57 4.19 -12.54
CA ALA A 55 -10.08 2.87 -12.90
C ALA A 55 -10.95 2.96 -14.15
N ALA A 56 -11.87 3.92 -14.21
CA ALA A 56 -12.73 4.15 -15.38
C ALA A 56 -11.91 4.45 -16.65
N GLU A 57 -10.91 5.34 -16.54
CA GLU A 57 -10.01 5.69 -17.66
C GLU A 57 -9.22 4.47 -18.15
N SER A 58 -8.64 3.70 -17.22
CA SER A 58 -7.84 2.52 -17.56
C SER A 58 -8.69 1.41 -18.20
N ILE A 59 -9.94 1.22 -17.74
CA ILE A 59 -10.88 0.29 -18.35
C ILE A 59 -11.25 0.75 -19.77
N ALA A 60 -11.52 2.04 -19.97
CA ALA A 60 -11.81 2.60 -21.29
C ALA A 60 -10.62 2.48 -22.27
N SER A 61 -9.40 2.38 -21.74
CA SER A 61 -8.15 2.29 -22.51
C SER A 61 -7.71 0.85 -22.82
N LEU A 62 -8.54 -0.16 -22.52
CA LEU A 62 -8.17 -1.57 -22.68
C LEU A 62 -7.83 -1.97 -24.12
N ASP A 63 -8.38 -1.29 -25.12
CA ASP A 63 -8.07 -1.54 -26.53
C ASP A 63 -6.68 -1.01 -26.95
N SER A 64 -6.05 -0.18 -26.11
CA SER A 64 -4.75 0.46 -26.37
C SER A 64 -3.63 -0.05 -25.44
N VAL A 65 -3.80 -1.24 -24.87
CA VAL A 65 -2.81 -1.82 -23.95
C VAL A 65 -1.59 -2.39 -24.66
N GLU A 66 -0.44 -2.25 -24.01
CA GLU A 66 0.81 -2.90 -24.37
C GLU A 66 0.95 -4.21 -23.58
N LYS A 67 1.28 -5.33 -24.25
CA LYS A 67 1.62 -6.57 -23.55
C LYS A 67 3.02 -6.43 -22.94
N ILE A 68 3.14 -6.67 -21.64
CA ILE A 68 4.42 -6.72 -20.91
C ILE A 68 4.61 -8.11 -20.28
N VAL A 69 5.76 -8.34 -19.62
CA VAL A 69 6.10 -9.63 -18.99
C VAL A 69 5.05 -10.03 -17.96
N GLU A 70 4.66 -9.10 -17.11
CA GLU A 70 3.73 -9.33 -16.00
C GLU A 70 2.28 -9.47 -16.48
N GLY A 71 1.90 -8.78 -17.55
CA GLY A 71 0.48 -8.57 -17.87
C GLY A 71 0.27 -7.66 -19.07
N TRP A 72 -0.60 -6.67 -18.91
CA TRP A 72 -0.88 -5.63 -19.90
C TRP A 72 -0.83 -4.27 -19.24
N ARG A 73 -0.16 -3.31 -19.87
CA ARG A 73 -0.02 -1.96 -19.37
C ARG A 73 -0.81 -1.00 -20.26
N THR A 74 -1.68 -0.22 -19.65
CA THR A 74 -2.40 0.88 -20.33
C THR A 74 -1.48 2.10 -20.49
N PRO A 75 -1.81 3.06 -21.37
CA PRO A 75 -1.01 4.27 -21.56
C PRO A 75 -0.80 5.10 -20.29
N ASN A 76 -1.77 5.12 -19.37
CA ASN A 76 -1.64 5.81 -18.09
C ASN A 76 -0.84 5.03 -17.03
N GLY A 77 -0.40 3.82 -17.36
CA GLY A 77 0.48 3.00 -16.51
C GLY A 77 -0.23 1.95 -15.65
N THR A 78 -1.56 1.84 -15.70
CA THR A 78 -2.27 0.77 -14.98
C THR A 78 -1.89 -0.60 -15.52
N LEU A 79 -1.54 -1.51 -14.60
CA LEU A 79 -1.27 -2.92 -14.87
C LEU A 79 -2.54 -3.76 -14.75
N PHE A 80 -2.83 -4.48 -15.81
CA PHE A 80 -3.84 -5.52 -15.87
C PHE A 80 -3.22 -6.91 -15.89
N LEU A 81 -3.87 -7.85 -15.22
CA LEU A 81 -3.56 -9.29 -15.23
C LEU A 81 -4.72 -10.08 -15.84
N PRO A 82 -4.54 -11.37 -16.17
CA PRO A 82 -5.66 -12.21 -16.56
C PRO A 82 -6.73 -12.21 -15.46
N ALA A 83 -7.99 -12.01 -15.83
CA ALA A 83 -9.10 -12.07 -14.88
C ALA A 83 -9.40 -13.52 -14.46
N PRO A 84 -9.97 -13.74 -13.26
CA PRO A 84 -10.44 -15.06 -12.86
C PRO A 84 -11.62 -15.51 -13.75
N SER A 85 -11.86 -16.82 -13.78
CA SER A 85 -13.02 -17.39 -14.50
C SER A 85 -14.33 -16.79 -13.98
N GLY A 86 -15.23 -16.44 -14.90
CA GLY A 86 -16.54 -15.85 -14.57
C GLY A 86 -16.53 -14.33 -14.32
N TYR A 87 -15.38 -13.66 -14.45
CA TYR A 87 -15.33 -12.20 -14.43
C TYR A 87 -15.87 -11.59 -15.73
N SER A 88 -16.40 -10.37 -15.68
CA SER A 88 -17.06 -9.72 -16.82
C SER A 88 -16.09 -9.29 -17.94
N ARG A 89 -14.80 -9.18 -17.61
CA ARG A 89 -13.70 -8.89 -18.54
C ARG A 89 -12.70 -10.04 -18.51
N ASP A 90 -11.91 -10.20 -19.56
CA ASP A 90 -10.80 -11.16 -19.62
C ASP A 90 -9.53 -10.68 -18.88
N LYS A 91 -9.51 -9.40 -18.48
CA LYS A 91 -8.43 -8.73 -17.76
C LYS A 91 -8.97 -8.05 -16.52
N GLN A 92 -8.21 -8.14 -15.42
CA GLN A 92 -8.50 -7.49 -14.15
C GLN A 92 -7.43 -6.46 -13.80
N ILE A 93 -7.80 -5.39 -13.10
CA ILE A 93 -6.83 -4.40 -12.60
C ILE A 93 -5.99 -5.05 -11.48
N MET A 94 -4.68 -4.82 -11.49
CA MET A 94 -3.76 -5.23 -10.41
C MET A 94 -3.12 -4.03 -9.73
N VAL A 95 -2.43 -3.18 -10.50
CA VAL A 95 -1.83 -1.93 -10.02
C VAL A 95 -2.46 -0.79 -10.78
N LEU A 96 -3.19 0.07 -10.08
CA LEU A 96 -3.85 1.22 -10.67
C LEU A 96 -2.86 2.38 -10.83
N ALA A 97 -3.06 3.22 -11.85
CA ALA A 97 -2.29 4.44 -12.15
C ALA A 97 -2.48 5.57 -11.11
N ILE A 98 -2.54 5.22 -9.82
CA ILE A 98 -2.53 6.15 -8.68
C ILE A 98 -1.20 6.02 -7.96
N ASN A 99 -0.47 7.13 -7.92
CA ASN A 99 0.83 7.28 -7.28
C ASN A 99 1.00 8.74 -6.82
N TYR A 100 2.15 9.09 -6.23
CA TYR A 100 2.40 10.43 -5.70
C TYR A 100 2.43 11.54 -6.75
N PHE A 101 2.53 11.22 -8.04
CA PHE A 101 2.49 12.17 -9.14
C PHE A 101 1.09 12.30 -9.77
N THR A 102 0.22 11.30 -9.61
CA THR A 102 -1.10 11.26 -10.25
C THR A 102 -2.26 11.52 -9.30
N SER A 103 -2.04 11.50 -7.98
CA SER A 103 -3.03 11.94 -6.98
C SER A 103 -2.39 12.81 -5.90
N ALA A 104 -2.85 14.06 -5.83
CA ALA A 104 -2.40 14.99 -4.80
C ALA A 104 -2.86 14.57 -3.40
N ALA A 105 -4.07 14.00 -3.27
CA ALA A 105 -4.56 13.51 -1.98
C ALA A 105 -3.75 12.30 -1.49
N PHE A 106 -3.37 11.41 -2.41
CA PHE A 106 -2.50 10.27 -2.11
C PHE A 106 -1.12 10.75 -1.64
N PHE A 107 -0.51 11.71 -2.34
CA PHE A 107 0.77 12.29 -1.92
C PHE A 107 0.69 13.02 -0.57
N ARG A 108 -0.33 13.85 -0.34
CA ARG A 108 -0.54 14.52 0.96
C ARG A 108 -0.67 13.51 2.10
N SER A 109 -1.36 12.39 1.87
CA SER A 109 -1.53 11.37 2.91
C SER A 109 -0.22 10.68 3.31
N ALA A 110 0.74 10.56 2.39
CA ALA A 110 2.07 10.03 2.69
C ALA A 110 2.93 10.99 3.54
N LEU A 111 2.54 12.27 3.60
CA LEU A 111 3.21 13.33 4.35
C LEU A 111 2.33 13.85 5.52
N ASP A 112 1.30 13.11 5.92
CA ASP A 112 0.48 13.50 7.08
C ASP A 112 1.37 13.60 8.33
N GLU A 113 1.30 14.73 9.03
CA GLU A 113 2.18 15.02 10.18
C GLU A 113 2.10 13.91 11.23
N ARG A 114 0.91 13.33 11.47
CA ARG A 114 0.73 12.25 12.44
C ARG A 114 1.33 10.93 11.95
N ALA A 115 1.31 10.70 10.64
CA ALA A 115 1.99 9.54 10.06
C ALA A 115 3.50 9.68 10.22
N LEU A 116 4.04 10.87 9.92
CA LEU A 116 5.47 11.17 10.08
C LEU A 116 5.92 11.08 11.54
N ASP A 117 5.13 11.58 12.50
CA ASP A 117 5.43 11.45 13.92
C ASP A 117 5.58 9.98 14.36
N ILE A 118 4.72 9.08 13.86
CA ILE A 118 4.81 7.65 14.14
C ILE A 118 6.06 7.04 13.50
N VAL A 119 6.29 7.35 12.22
CA VAL A 119 7.43 6.82 11.46
C VAL A 119 8.74 7.25 12.13
N GLU A 120 8.87 8.51 12.53
CA GLU A 120 10.05 9.03 13.23
C GLU A 120 10.21 8.43 14.64
N ALA A 121 9.12 8.18 15.37
CA ALA A 121 9.19 7.50 16.65
C ALA A 121 9.65 6.02 16.53
N VAL A 122 9.34 5.38 15.40
CA VAL A 122 9.76 4.01 15.09
C VAL A 122 11.21 3.96 14.60
N LEU A 123 11.55 4.75 13.58
CA LEU A 123 12.81 4.65 12.82
C LEU A 123 13.89 5.65 13.26
N GLY A 124 13.51 6.74 13.92
CA GLY A 124 14.36 7.91 14.17
C GLY A 124 14.08 9.06 13.19
N GLN A 125 14.74 10.19 13.43
CA GLN A 125 14.59 11.40 12.60
C GLN A 125 15.26 11.25 11.22
N ASN A 126 14.93 12.16 10.30
CA ASN A 126 15.46 12.23 8.92
C ASN A 126 15.00 11.05 8.04
N VAL A 127 13.70 10.76 8.08
CA VAL A 127 13.08 9.74 7.23
C VAL A 127 12.87 10.26 5.82
N GLU A 128 12.89 9.37 4.83
CA GLU A 128 12.61 9.68 3.43
C GLU A 128 11.47 8.81 2.88
N VAL A 129 10.76 9.35 1.90
CA VAL A 129 9.74 8.59 1.17
C VAL A 129 10.46 7.62 0.23
N TYR A 130 10.15 6.33 0.35
CA TYR A 130 10.66 5.29 -0.53
C TYR A 130 9.67 5.01 -1.69
N GLY A 131 10.18 5.05 -2.92
CA GLY A 131 9.40 4.81 -4.13
C GLY A 131 8.35 5.89 -4.44
N ASN A 132 7.41 5.57 -5.32
CA ASN A 132 6.44 6.54 -5.87
C ASN A 132 5.02 6.38 -5.30
N GLY A 133 4.83 5.51 -4.30
CA GLY A 133 3.51 5.06 -3.87
C GLY A 133 2.88 4.11 -4.89
N GLN A 134 2.05 3.19 -4.42
CA GLN A 134 1.38 2.20 -5.25
C GLN A 134 -0.05 1.97 -4.77
N CYS A 135 -1.00 1.97 -5.71
CA CYS A 135 -2.39 1.61 -5.45
C CYS A 135 -2.71 0.23 -6.04
N LEU A 136 -2.99 -0.74 -5.17
CA LEU A 136 -3.49 -2.05 -5.58
C LEU A 136 -5.02 -2.02 -5.59
N TYR A 137 -5.62 -2.36 -6.74
CA TYR A 137 -7.06 -2.39 -6.90
C TYR A 137 -7.54 -3.84 -6.96
N LYS A 138 -8.42 -4.24 -6.04
CA LYS A 138 -8.95 -5.61 -5.99
C LYS A 138 -10.38 -5.63 -6.51
N GLU A 139 -10.53 -6.08 -7.74
CA GLU A 139 -11.85 -6.29 -8.34
C GLU A 139 -12.60 -7.46 -7.67
N PRO A 140 -13.95 -7.47 -7.69
CA PRO A 140 -14.74 -8.57 -7.16
C PRO A 140 -14.31 -9.91 -7.74
N VAL A 141 -14.19 -10.94 -6.89
CA VAL A 141 -13.73 -12.30 -7.26
C VAL A 141 -12.26 -12.35 -7.73
N GLY A 142 -11.61 -11.19 -7.87
CA GLY A 142 -10.20 -11.03 -8.20
C GLY A 142 -9.28 -11.15 -6.98
N GLY A 143 -8.00 -10.93 -7.25
CA GLY A 143 -6.93 -11.12 -6.26
C GLY A 143 -6.57 -12.59 -6.06
N HIS A 144 -5.29 -12.87 -5.88
CA HIS A 144 -4.78 -14.21 -5.62
C HIS A 144 -4.13 -14.25 -4.23
N PRO A 145 -4.26 -15.38 -3.50
CA PRO A 145 -3.50 -15.59 -2.28
C PRO A 145 -2.02 -15.37 -2.56
N LYS A 146 -1.40 -14.47 -1.78
CA LYS A 146 0.06 -14.32 -1.78
C LYS A 146 0.62 -15.34 -0.81
N HIS A 147 1.73 -15.96 -1.19
CA HIS A 147 2.50 -16.77 -0.24
C HIS A 147 2.98 -15.87 0.90
N LEU A 148 3.16 -16.44 2.08
CA LEU A 148 3.80 -15.73 3.19
C LEU A 148 5.21 -15.33 2.76
N HIS A 149 5.52 -14.04 2.89
CA HIS A 149 6.80 -13.45 2.50
C HIS A 149 7.06 -12.20 3.36
N GLN A 150 8.24 -11.65 3.19
CA GLN A 150 8.66 -10.34 3.67
C GLN A 150 8.93 -9.48 2.44
N ASP A 151 8.57 -8.19 2.50
CA ASP A 151 8.79 -7.26 1.38
C ASP A 151 10.28 -6.91 1.22
N SER A 152 11.02 -6.89 2.33
CA SER A 152 12.47 -6.63 2.37
C SER A 152 13.19 -7.76 3.11
N ALA A 153 14.43 -8.05 2.71
CA ALA A 153 15.24 -9.07 3.37
C ALA A 153 15.83 -8.58 4.71
N TYR A 154 15.81 -9.42 5.76
CA TYR A 154 16.47 -9.14 7.05
C TYR A 154 17.97 -8.83 6.93
N PHE A 155 18.64 -9.48 5.97
CA PHE A 155 20.02 -9.23 5.61
C PHE A 155 20.06 -9.08 4.10
N GLU A 156 20.26 -7.86 3.64
CA GLU A 156 20.62 -7.64 2.25
C GLU A 156 22.07 -8.08 2.10
N HIS A 157 22.31 -9.02 1.19
CA HIS A 157 23.68 -9.34 0.83
C HIS A 157 24.26 -8.08 0.19
N ARG A 158 25.36 -7.58 0.74
CA ARG A 158 25.99 -6.29 0.35
C ARG A 158 26.17 -6.11 -1.17
N TYR A 159 26.27 -7.21 -1.92
CA TYR A 159 26.48 -7.23 -3.36
C TYR A 159 25.32 -7.81 -4.18
N GLU A 160 24.23 -8.25 -3.54
CA GLU A 160 23.12 -8.94 -4.21
C GLU A 160 21.72 -8.44 -3.78
N GLY A 161 21.65 -7.50 -2.83
CA GLY A 161 20.40 -6.84 -2.43
C GLY A 161 19.92 -5.81 -3.46
N PRO A 162 18.61 -5.51 -3.51
CA PRO A 162 18.03 -4.56 -4.47
C PRO A 162 18.52 -3.11 -4.28
N VAL A 163 19.18 -2.81 -3.17
CA VAL A 163 19.82 -1.51 -2.86
C VAL A 163 21.35 -1.60 -2.79
N GLY A 164 21.95 -2.73 -3.16
CA GLY A 164 23.40 -2.89 -3.25
C GLY A 164 23.94 -2.10 -4.44
N PHE A 165 24.52 -0.92 -4.16
CA PHE A 165 25.31 -0.14 -5.11
C PHE A 165 26.80 -0.50 -5.03
#